data_AF-A0A351WQI6-F1
#
_entry.id   AF-A0A351WQI6-F1
#
_cell.length_a   1.000
_cell.length_b   1.000
_cell.length_c   1.000
_cell.angle_alpha   90.00
_cell.angle_beta   90.00
_cell.angle_gamma   90.00
#
_symmetry.space_group_name_H-M   'P 1'
#
loop_
_entity.id
_entity.type
_entity.pdbx_description
1 polymer ?
#
loop_
_entity_poly.entity_id
_entity_poly.type
_entity_poly.pdbx_seq_one_letter_code
_entity_poly.pdbx_strand_id
1 'polypeptide(L)'
;MRYPFKNLISATLTVVALLGGVAVSQATLIAPSSYDMPNGYGTSVGGEYNYWDTTYTGLGNKTADGAPLTGGTGKLTDGVIAAHSWEWNDADGLPHTESSLLGDGPYVGWTWGDPTITFHFADLVDIDTITFYVDDPANDRYGNPRGGVAAPENFIIGGSTYAVNSPSPGTGPLAVRFAELDLQDIEDLTVTLDREVSASMFWVFMSEVTFDDGRNPAPVPEPSSLLLVAMGGVALSFLRYRRGN
;
A
#
# COMPACT_ATOMS: atom_id res chain seq x y z
N MET A 1 45.41 27.09 68.22
CA MET A 1 46.05 26.61 66.98
C MET A 1 44.96 25.98 66.11
N ARG A 2 44.73 26.55 64.92
CA ARG A 2 44.08 25.98 63.71
C ARG A 2 42.59 25.51 63.72
N TYR A 3 41.77 26.36 63.08
CA TYR A 3 40.72 26.19 62.05
C TYR A 3 39.57 25.13 62.14
N PRO A 4 38.35 25.49 61.65
CA PRO A 4 37.13 24.69 61.70
C PRO A 4 36.95 23.81 60.44
N PHE A 5 36.41 22.61 60.58
CA PHE A 5 35.89 21.83 59.45
C PHE A 5 34.37 22.01 59.34
N LYS A 6 33.97 22.65 58.24
CA LYS A 6 32.58 22.76 57.79
C LYS A 6 32.16 21.41 57.19
N ASN A 7 31.14 20.79 57.73
CA ASN A 7 30.51 19.61 57.12
C ASN A 7 29.75 20.06 55.87
N LEU A 8 30.28 19.71 54.69
CA LEU A 8 29.53 19.79 53.44
C LEU A 8 28.47 18.68 53.42
N ILE A 9 27.20 19.08 53.50
CA ILE A 9 26.06 18.23 53.18
C ILE A 9 26.10 17.97 51.67
N SER A 10 26.43 16.74 51.26
CA SER A 10 26.22 16.30 49.87
C SER A 10 24.73 16.06 49.65
N ALA A 11 24.10 16.91 48.84
CA ALA A 11 22.76 16.68 48.33
C ALA A 11 22.86 15.93 46.99
N THR A 12 22.55 14.64 47.00
CA THR A 12 22.41 13.85 45.79
C THR A 12 21.03 14.11 45.20
N LEU A 13 20.96 14.77 44.03
CA LEU A 13 19.72 15.01 43.31
C LEU A 13 19.50 13.86 42.32
N THR A 14 18.59 12.94 42.63
CA THR A 14 18.16 11.90 41.69
C THR A 14 17.05 12.47 40.82
N VAL A 15 17.35 12.75 39.55
CA VAL A 15 16.35 13.08 38.53
C VAL A 15 15.85 11.78 37.91
N VAL A 16 14.59 11.43 38.16
CA VAL A 16 13.90 10.36 37.44
C VAL A 16 13.33 10.98 36.17
N ALA A 17 13.97 10.71 35.03
CA ALA A 17 13.42 11.05 33.72
C ALA A 17 12.37 10.00 33.34
N LEU A 18 11.09 10.35 33.38
CA LEU A 18 10.06 9.57 32.68
C LEU A 18 10.23 9.83 31.18
N LEU A 19 10.81 8.85 30.47
CA LEU A 19 10.79 8.78 29.02
C LEU A 19 9.38 8.37 28.57
N GLY A 20 8.47 9.34 28.50
CA GLY A 20 7.21 9.16 27.78
C GLY A 20 7.50 9.21 26.28
N GLY A 21 7.75 8.05 25.66
CA GLY A 21 7.80 7.94 24.21
C GLY A 21 6.43 8.25 23.63
N VAL A 22 6.33 9.30 22.82
CA VAL A 22 5.12 9.60 22.04
C VAL A 22 5.11 8.70 20.81
N ALA A 23 4.10 7.83 20.72
CA ALA A 23 3.81 7.08 19.50
C ALA A 23 3.24 8.05 18.45
N VAL A 24 3.83 8.08 17.27
CA VAL A 24 3.24 8.73 16.10
C VAL A 24 2.19 7.76 15.55
N SER A 25 0.94 8.19 15.45
CA SER A 25 -0.12 7.40 14.80
C SER A 25 0.07 7.52 13.29
N GLN A 26 0.47 6.44 12.62
CA GLN A 26 0.40 6.32 11.17
C GLN A 26 -1.01 5.90 10.75
N ALA A 27 -1.41 6.19 9.52
CA ALA A 27 -2.60 5.57 8.93
C ALA A 27 -2.46 4.05 9.05
N THR A 28 -3.52 3.38 9.48
CA THR A 28 -3.46 1.94 9.74
C THR A 28 -3.75 1.20 8.46
N LEU A 29 -2.81 0.36 8.00
CA LEU A 29 -3.06 -0.54 6.87
C LEU A 29 -4.12 -1.56 7.29
N ILE A 30 -5.18 -1.64 6.51
CA ILE A 30 -6.29 -2.56 6.72
C ILE A 30 -6.06 -3.76 5.79
N ALA A 31 -5.81 -4.92 6.37
CA ALA A 31 -5.59 -6.15 5.61
C ALA A 31 -6.91 -6.93 5.47
N PRO A 32 -7.33 -7.27 4.24
CA PRO A 32 -8.38 -8.26 4.04
C PRO A 32 -7.99 -9.60 4.65
N SER A 33 -8.94 -10.28 5.27
CA SER A 33 -8.79 -11.66 5.77
C SER A 33 -8.80 -12.69 4.63
N SER A 34 -9.53 -12.38 3.56
CA SER A 34 -9.58 -13.15 2.31
C SER A 34 -10.16 -12.28 1.19
N TYR A 35 -10.07 -12.74 -0.06
CA TYR A 35 -10.81 -12.16 -1.17
C TYR A 35 -11.27 -13.23 -2.15
N ASP A 36 -12.41 -13.01 -2.77
CA ASP A 36 -13.00 -13.87 -3.79
C ASP A 36 -12.85 -13.22 -5.17
N MET A 37 -12.47 -14.00 -6.19
CA MET A 37 -12.33 -13.51 -7.55
C MET A 37 -12.31 -14.64 -8.59
N PRO A 38 -12.59 -14.39 -9.88
CA PRO A 38 -12.10 -15.25 -10.94
C PRO A 38 -10.57 -15.21 -10.93
N ASN A 39 -9.91 -16.37 -10.94
CA ASN A 39 -8.47 -16.45 -11.13
C ASN A 39 -8.08 -15.73 -12.44
N GLY A 40 -6.84 -15.26 -12.50
CA GLY A 40 -6.32 -14.66 -13.72
C GLY A 40 -6.36 -15.63 -14.90
N TYR A 41 -6.02 -15.11 -16.06
CA TYR A 41 -6.00 -15.81 -17.32
C TYR A 41 -4.56 -16.02 -17.82
N GLY A 42 -4.39 -16.82 -18.86
CA GLY A 42 -3.07 -17.08 -19.41
C GLY A 42 -3.10 -17.68 -20.80
N THR A 43 -2.28 -18.71 -20.96
CA THR A 43 -2.03 -19.37 -22.25
C THR A 43 -3.28 -19.99 -22.88
N SER A 44 -4.29 -20.36 -22.09
CA SER A 44 -5.51 -21.00 -22.62
C SER A 44 -6.44 -20.03 -23.35
N VAL A 45 -6.25 -18.71 -23.16
CA VAL A 45 -7.06 -17.66 -23.79
C VAL A 45 -6.28 -16.77 -24.74
N GLY A 46 -5.04 -17.16 -25.08
CA GLY A 46 -4.20 -16.47 -26.06
C GLY A 46 -3.09 -15.58 -25.48
N GLY A 47 -2.83 -15.63 -24.17
CA GLY A 47 -1.62 -15.06 -23.59
C GLY A 47 -0.37 -15.91 -23.90
N GLU A 48 0.83 -15.32 -23.90
CA GLU A 48 2.08 -16.09 -23.97
C GLU A 48 2.45 -16.73 -22.63
N TYR A 49 2.05 -16.10 -21.53
CA TYR A 49 2.35 -16.51 -20.17
C TYR A 49 1.08 -16.58 -19.33
N ASN A 50 1.18 -17.17 -18.15
CA ASN A 50 0.05 -17.28 -17.23
C ASN A 50 0.12 -16.15 -16.21
N TYR A 51 -1.01 -15.50 -15.93
CA TYR A 51 -1.12 -14.42 -14.93
C TYR A 51 -2.11 -14.82 -13.85
N TRP A 52 -1.97 -16.06 -13.36
CA TRP A 52 -2.78 -16.62 -12.30
C TRP A 52 -2.34 -16.11 -10.94
N ASP A 53 -3.25 -16.13 -9.99
CA ASP A 53 -2.93 -16.05 -8.58
C ASP A 53 -2.51 -17.43 -8.04
N THR A 54 -1.27 -17.80 -8.35
CA THR A 54 -0.71 -19.11 -7.99
C THR A 54 -0.41 -19.26 -6.50
N THR A 55 -0.23 -18.15 -5.79
CA THR A 55 0.04 -18.12 -4.35
C THR A 55 -1.23 -18.06 -3.52
N TYR A 56 -2.40 -17.94 -4.15
CA TYR A 56 -3.69 -17.94 -3.47
C TYR A 56 -3.80 -19.08 -2.46
N THR A 57 -4.22 -18.80 -1.24
CA THR A 57 -4.17 -19.73 -0.11
C THR A 57 -5.49 -20.47 0.10
N GLY A 58 -6.59 -19.94 -0.43
CA GLY A 58 -7.95 -20.45 -0.29
C GLY A 58 -8.30 -21.60 -1.23
N LEU A 59 -9.60 -21.78 -1.43
CA LEU A 59 -10.19 -22.78 -2.32
C LEU A 59 -10.18 -22.30 -3.78
N GLY A 60 -10.22 -23.25 -4.72
CA GLY A 60 -10.25 -22.98 -6.16
C GLY A 60 -9.04 -23.55 -6.91
N ASN A 61 -9.09 -23.51 -8.25
CA ASN A 61 -7.99 -23.98 -9.09
C ASN A 61 -7.06 -22.82 -9.46
N LYS A 62 -5.87 -22.82 -8.86
CA LYS A 62 -4.84 -21.78 -8.97
C LYS A 62 -4.07 -21.83 -10.30
N THR A 63 -4.35 -22.83 -11.13
CA THR A 63 -3.67 -23.10 -12.40
C THR A 63 -4.64 -23.27 -13.56
N ALA A 64 -5.82 -22.68 -13.44
CA ALA A 64 -6.83 -22.68 -14.48
C ALA A 64 -7.42 -21.29 -14.66
N ASP A 65 -7.49 -20.88 -15.92
CA ASP A 65 -7.99 -19.58 -16.36
C ASP A 65 -9.43 -19.33 -15.87
N GLY A 66 -9.64 -18.20 -15.20
CA GLY A 66 -10.96 -17.77 -14.74
C GLY A 66 -11.60 -18.65 -13.68
N ALA A 67 -10.90 -19.66 -13.14
CA ALA A 67 -11.44 -20.54 -12.10
C ALA A 67 -11.79 -19.71 -10.85
N PRO A 68 -12.95 -19.94 -10.20
CA PRO A 68 -13.32 -19.19 -9.01
C PRO A 68 -12.35 -19.51 -7.87
N LEU A 69 -11.81 -18.46 -7.25
CA LEU A 69 -10.99 -18.48 -6.04
C LEU A 69 -11.82 -17.89 -4.89
N THR A 70 -11.80 -18.54 -3.72
CA THR A 70 -12.55 -18.06 -2.56
C THR A 70 -11.92 -18.44 -1.22
N GLY A 71 -12.12 -17.58 -0.21
CA GLY A 71 -11.80 -17.86 1.19
C GLY A 71 -10.31 -17.88 1.54
N GLY A 72 -9.46 -17.22 0.76
CA GLY A 72 -8.05 -16.99 1.10
C GLY A 72 -7.50 -15.69 0.55
N THR A 73 -6.21 -15.48 0.76
CA THR A 73 -5.41 -14.36 0.23
C THR A 73 -4.39 -14.87 -0.78
N GLY A 74 -3.78 -13.98 -1.56
CA GLY A 74 -2.79 -14.30 -2.58
C GLY A 74 -2.09 -13.03 -3.06
N LYS A 75 -1.66 -13.04 -4.33
CA LYS A 75 -0.84 -11.96 -4.91
C LYS A 75 -1.39 -10.56 -4.69
N LEU A 76 -2.71 -10.38 -4.73
CA LEU A 76 -3.31 -9.05 -4.66
C LEU A 76 -3.17 -8.38 -3.29
N THR A 77 -2.79 -9.11 -2.24
CA THR A 77 -2.72 -8.61 -0.87
C THR A 77 -1.50 -9.17 -0.12
N ASP A 78 -0.43 -9.55 -0.82
CA ASP A 78 0.77 -10.14 -0.20
C ASP A 78 1.87 -9.11 0.07
N GLY A 79 1.62 -7.85 -0.31
CA GLY A 79 2.54 -6.72 -0.14
C GLY A 79 3.57 -6.61 -1.26
N VAL A 80 3.48 -7.43 -2.31
CA VAL A 80 4.42 -7.42 -3.46
C VAL A 80 3.84 -6.60 -4.60
N ILE A 81 4.26 -5.34 -4.67
CA ILE A 81 4.02 -4.50 -5.84
C ILE A 81 5.01 -4.89 -6.94
N ALA A 82 4.54 -5.05 -8.17
CA ALA A 82 5.41 -5.31 -9.31
C ALA A 82 6.47 -4.21 -9.47
N ALA A 83 7.71 -4.60 -9.79
CA ALA A 83 8.81 -3.64 -9.94
C ALA A 83 8.82 -2.93 -11.31
N HIS A 84 8.21 -3.58 -12.30
CA HIS A 84 8.16 -3.14 -13.68
C HIS A 84 6.76 -3.37 -14.27
N SER A 85 6.48 -2.75 -15.42
CA SER A 85 5.36 -3.16 -16.27
C SER A 85 5.48 -4.63 -16.69
N TRP A 86 4.38 -5.25 -17.08
CA TRP A 86 4.28 -6.68 -17.44
C TRP A 86 5.31 -7.10 -18.48
N GLU A 87 5.63 -6.19 -19.38
CA GLU A 87 6.78 -6.21 -20.26
C GLU A 87 7.65 -4.99 -20.00
N TRP A 88 8.96 -5.15 -20.14
CA TRP A 88 9.88 -4.02 -20.09
C TRP A 88 11.15 -4.36 -20.87
N ASN A 89 11.92 -3.35 -21.23
CA ASN A 89 13.25 -3.54 -21.79
C ASN A 89 14.30 -3.17 -20.76
N ASP A 90 15.33 -3.99 -20.62
CA ASP A 90 16.47 -3.64 -19.76
C ASP A 90 17.34 -2.50 -20.33
N ALA A 91 18.39 -2.15 -19.59
CA ALA A 91 19.31 -1.09 -19.98
C ALA A 91 20.01 -1.34 -21.34
N ASP A 92 20.11 -2.62 -21.75
CA ASP A 92 20.68 -3.04 -23.03
C ASP A 92 19.62 -3.16 -24.14
N GLY A 93 18.35 -2.90 -23.82
CA GLY A 93 17.23 -2.92 -24.76
C GLY A 93 16.67 -4.33 -25.00
N LEU A 94 17.03 -5.32 -24.18
CA LEU A 94 16.48 -6.67 -24.29
C LEU A 94 15.10 -6.75 -23.64
N PRO A 95 14.10 -7.37 -24.29
CA PRO A 95 12.76 -7.49 -23.75
C PRO A 95 12.71 -8.54 -22.63
N HIS A 96 12.00 -8.21 -21.57
CA HIS A 96 11.69 -9.04 -20.41
C HIS A 96 10.18 -9.04 -20.16
N THR A 97 9.72 -10.05 -19.44
CA THR A 97 8.36 -10.12 -18.94
C THR A 97 8.38 -10.45 -17.45
N GLU A 98 7.38 -9.94 -16.73
CA GLU A 98 7.20 -10.19 -15.31
C GLU A 98 6.55 -11.54 -15.00
N SER A 99 6.25 -12.39 -15.99
CA SER A 99 5.66 -13.72 -15.75
C SER A 99 6.26 -14.85 -16.59
N SER A 100 5.82 -16.08 -16.33
CA SER A 100 6.24 -17.29 -17.03
C SER A 100 5.07 -18.23 -17.30
N LEU A 101 5.35 -19.38 -17.92
CA LEU A 101 4.38 -20.47 -18.11
C LEU A 101 3.91 -21.08 -16.78
N LEU A 102 4.60 -20.82 -15.67
CA LEU A 102 4.18 -21.26 -14.34
C LEU A 102 3.30 -20.24 -13.62
N GLY A 103 3.19 -19.00 -14.14
CA GLY A 103 2.43 -17.93 -13.49
C GLY A 103 3.05 -17.49 -12.16
N ASP A 104 4.37 -17.42 -12.10
CA ASP A 104 5.16 -17.02 -10.92
C ASP A 104 5.41 -15.51 -10.83
N GLY A 105 4.91 -14.73 -11.78
CA GLY A 105 4.97 -13.27 -11.78
C GLY A 105 4.13 -12.58 -10.70
N PRO A 106 4.36 -11.30 -10.40
CA PRO A 106 3.60 -10.55 -9.39
C PRO A 106 2.17 -10.20 -9.85
N TYR A 107 1.90 -10.17 -11.15
CA TYR A 107 0.60 -9.78 -11.67
C TYR A 107 -0.42 -10.93 -11.65
N VAL A 108 -1.67 -10.57 -11.34
CA VAL A 108 -2.87 -11.29 -11.76
C VAL A 108 -3.50 -10.53 -12.92
N GLY A 109 -3.85 -11.22 -14.01
CA GLY A 109 -4.26 -10.59 -15.26
C GLY A 109 -5.56 -11.12 -15.84
N TRP A 110 -6.41 -10.24 -16.38
CA TRP A 110 -7.69 -10.62 -16.98
C TRP A 110 -7.97 -9.99 -18.33
N THR A 111 -8.50 -10.78 -19.28
CA THR A 111 -8.81 -10.33 -20.65
C THR A 111 -10.29 -10.45 -21.04
N TRP A 112 -11.07 -11.32 -20.38
CA TRP A 112 -12.48 -11.55 -20.68
C TRP A 112 -13.41 -11.10 -19.57
N GLY A 113 -14.30 -10.15 -19.85
CA GLY A 113 -15.21 -9.57 -18.87
C GLY A 113 -14.47 -8.78 -17.79
N ASP A 114 -15.17 -7.92 -17.08
CA ASP A 114 -14.55 -7.05 -16.08
C ASP A 114 -14.39 -7.84 -14.77
N PRO A 115 -13.15 -8.08 -14.30
CA PRO A 115 -12.95 -8.88 -13.11
C PRO A 115 -13.53 -8.14 -11.91
N THR A 116 -14.27 -8.89 -11.09
CA THR A 116 -14.83 -8.41 -9.84
C THR A 116 -14.17 -9.17 -8.71
N ILE A 117 -13.58 -8.44 -7.77
CA ILE A 117 -12.94 -8.96 -6.56
C ILE A 117 -13.79 -8.53 -5.37
N THR A 118 -14.09 -9.46 -4.48
CA THR A 118 -14.77 -9.18 -3.20
C THR A 118 -13.79 -9.41 -2.06
N PHE A 119 -13.43 -8.35 -1.34
CA PHE A 119 -12.54 -8.42 -0.18
C PHE A 119 -13.38 -8.61 1.09
N HIS A 120 -12.95 -9.53 1.95
CA HIS A 120 -13.58 -9.85 3.23
C HIS A 120 -12.68 -9.39 4.38
N PHE A 121 -13.20 -8.59 5.30
CA PHE A 121 -12.49 -8.14 6.49
C PHE A 121 -12.90 -8.96 7.72
N ALA A 122 -11.95 -9.20 8.63
CA ALA A 122 -12.20 -10.03 9.82
C ALA A 122 -13.12 -9.35 10.85
N ASP A 123 -13.12 -8.02 10.83
CA ASP A 123 -13.92 -7.13 11.67
C ASP A 123 -14.50 -6.02 10.77
N LEU A 124 -15.50 -5.29 11.26
CA LEU A 124 -15.98 -4.08 10.60
C LEU A 124 -14.86 -3.03 10.56
N VAL A 125 -14.59 -2.49 9.37
CA VAL A 125 -13.52 -1.51 9.14
C VAL A 125 -14.03 -0.25 8.47
N ASP A 126 -13.39 0.87 8.78
CA ASP A 126 -13.60 2.13 8.09
C ASP A 126 -12.47 2.32 7.06
N ILE A 127 -12.81 2.42 5.78
CA ILE A 127 -11.86 2.58 4.68
C ILE A 127 -12.05 3.97 4.07
N ASP A 128 -11.00 4.78 4.14
CA ASP A 128 -11.00 6.11 3.52
C ASP A 128 -10.19 6.12 2.23
N THR A 129 -9.11 5.34 2.19
CA THR A 129 -8.25 5.28 1.01
C THR A 129 -8.03 3.84 0.53
N ILE A 130 -8.10 3.67 -0.79
CA ILE A 130 -7.68 2.46 -1.49
C ILE A 130 -6.64 2.82 -2.55
N THR A 131 -5.55 2.06 -2.63
CA THR A 131 -4.56 2.19 -3.71
C THR A 131 -4.44 0.87 -4.47
N PHE A 132 -4.73 0.89 -5.77
CA PHE A 132 -4.55 -0.24 -6.67
C PHE A 132 -3.26 -0.09 -7.47
N TYR A 133 -2.47 -1.15 -7.57
CA TYR A 133 -1.25 -1.20 -8.37
C TYR A 133 -1.51 -1.99 -9.64
N VAL A 134 -2.01 -1.28 -10.65
CA VAL A 134 -2.36 -1.84 -11.95
C VAL A 134 -1.26 -1.58 -12.97
N ASP A 135 -1.14 -2.47 -13.93
CA ASP A 135 -0.21 -2.21 -15.02
C ASP A 135 -0.79 -1.22 -16.03
N ASP A 136 0.10 -0.39 -16.57
CA ASP A 136 -0.23 0.66 -17.51
C ASP A 136 0.98 0.96 -18.41
N PRO A 137 1.29 0.05 -19.36
CA PRO A 137 2.49 0.15 -20.18
C PRO A 137 2.46 1.40 -21.08
N ALA A 138 3.64 1.90 -21.45
CA ALA A 138 3.76 3.07 -22.32
C ALA A 138 3.01 2.88 -23.67
N ASN A 139 2.24 3.89 -24.07
CA ASN A 139 1.50 3.97 -25.36
C ASN A 139 0.24 3.09 -25.45
N ASP A 140 -0.38 2.79 -24.32
CA ASP A 140 -1.59 2.00 -24.13
C ASP A 140 -2.82 2.49 -24.94
N ARG A 141 -3.13 3.79 -24.93
CA ARG A 141 -4.51 4.21 -25.20
C ARG A 141 -4.83 4.65 -26.63
N TYR A 142 -3.84 4.94 -27.49
CA TYR A 142 -4.12 5.61 -28.78
C TYR A 142 -3.24 5.22 -29.99
N GLY A 143 -2.53 4.09 -29.98
CA GLY A 143 -1.70 3.74 -31.14
C GLY A 143 -1.38 2.27 -31.38
N ASN A 144 -1.03 1.51 -30.33
CA ASN A 144 -0.71 0.08 -30.40
C ASN A 144 -0.42 -0.44 -28.97
N PRO A 145 -1.43 -0.75 -28.13
CA PRO A 145 -1.17 -1.28 -26.79
C PRO A 145 -0.37 -2.57 -26.95
N ARG A 146 0.87 -2.55 -26.46
CA ARG A 146 1.74 -3.72 -26.55
C ARG A 146 1.12 -4.84 -25.72
N GLY A 147 0.92 -6.00 -26.35
CA GLY A 147 0.22 -7.13 -25.75
C GLY A 147 -1.26 -6.89 -25.40
N GLY A 148 -1.83 -5.73 -25.76
CA GLY A 148 -3.19 -5.36 -25.39
C GLY A 148 -3.40 -5.12 -23.90
N VAL A 149 -2.36 -4.78 -23.12
CA VAL A 149 -2.48 -4.47 -21.69
C VAL A 149 -2.70 -2.96 -21.50
N ALA A 150 -3.65 -2.59 -20.64
CA ALA A 150 -3.92 -1.21 -20.25
C ALA A 150 -4.50 -1.14 -18.82
N ALA A 151 -4.38 0.01 -18.18
CA ALA A 151 -5.12 0.29 -16.95
C ALA A 151 -6.64 0.23 -17.20
N PRO A 152 -7.46 -0.14 -16.20
CA PRO A 152 -8.91 -0.03 -16.34
C PRO A 152 -9.31 1.45 -16.51
N GLU A 153 -10.43 1.69 -17.18
CA GLU A 153 -10.96 3.05 -17.35
C GLU A 153 -11.61 3.54 -16.06
N ASN A 154 -12.29 2.64 -15.34
CA ASN A 154 -12.92 2.93 -14.07
C ASN A 154 -12.67 1.80 -13.06
N PHE A 155 -12.71 2.16 -11.78
CA PHE A 155 -12.96 1.23 -10.69
C PHE A 155 -14.39 1.42 -10.20
N ILE A 156 -15.14 0.32 -10.06
CA ILE A 156 -16.44 0.35 -9.39
C ILE A 156 -16.23 -0.20 -7.97
N ILE A 157 -16.18 0.69 -6.98
CA ILE A 157 -15.87 0.38 -5.57
C ILE A 157 -17.16 0.52 -4.77
N GLY A 158 -17.63 -0.57 -4.17
CA GLY A 158 -18.88 -0.56 -3.39
C GLY A 158 -20.11 -0.12 -4.20
N GLY A 159 -20.07 -0.23 -5.53
CA GLY A 159 -21.12 0.22 -6.45
C GLY A 159 -20.96 1.66 -6.97
N SER A 160 -19.99 2.42 -6.48
CA SER A 160 -19.65 3.77 -6.97
C SER A 160 -18.56 3.70 -8.03
N THR A 161 -18.71 4.47 -9.12
CA THR A 161 -17.74 4.51 -10.22
C THR A 161 -16.71 5.61 -10.01
N TYR A 162 -15.43 5.26 -10.14
CA TYR A 162 -14.29 6.16 -10.03
C TYR A 162 -13.42 6.05 -11.28
N ALA A 163 -13.27 7.16 -12.01
CA ALA A 163 -12.47 7.19 -13.22
C ALA A 163 -10.97 7.14 -12.92
N VAL A 164 -10.23 6.40 -13.74
CA VAL A 164 -8.77 6.34 -13.70
C VAL A 164 -8.19 7.45 -14.55
N ASN A 165 -7.48 8.38 -13.90
CA ASN A 165 -6.63 9.33 -14.60
C ASN A 165 -5.27 8.66 -14.85
N SER A 166 -5.14 7.92 -15.96
CA SER A 166 -3.88 7.32 -16.37
C SER A 166 -2.96 8.38 -17.02
N PRO A 167 -1.76 8.64 -16.47
CA PRO A 167 -0.72 9.39 -17.16
C PRO A 167 0.10 8.53 -18.14
N SER A 168 -0.22 7.24 -18.34
CA SER A 168 0.61 6.23 -19.02
C SER A 168 2.05 6.24 -18.47
N PRO A 169 2.30 5.78 -17.22
CA PRO A 169 3.64 5.70 -16.65
C PRO A 169 4.42 4.64 -17.42
N GLY A 170 5.20 5.06 -18.42
CA GLY A 170 5.82 4.16 -19.39
C GLY A 170 6.83 3.12 -18.87
N THR A 171 6.88 2.87 -17.56
CA THR A 171 7.69 1.87 -16.87
C THR A 171 6.92 0.95 -15.91
N GLY A 172 5.62 1.23 -15.61
CA GLY A 172 4.74 0.45 -14.71
C GLY A 172 5.22 0.24 -13.25
N PRO A 173 4.39 -0.33 -12.35
CA PRO A 173 2.92 -0.25 -12.37
C PRO A 173 2.43 1.17 -12.02
N LEU A 174 1.21 1.49 -12.47
CA LEU A 174 0.47 2.68 -12.08
C LEU A 174 -0.17 2.47 -10.70
N ALA A 175 0.14 3.35 -9.75
CA ALA A 175 -0.57 3.44 -8.48
C ALA A 175 -1.82 4.33 -8.64
N VAL A 176 -3.00 3.71 -8.66
CA VAL A 176 -4.29 4.40 -8.71
C VAL A 176 -4.83 4.53 -7.28
N ARG A 177 -4.77 5.75 -6.74
CA ARG A 177 -5.20 6.06 -5.37
C ARG A 177 -6.54 6.79 -5.38
N PHE A 178 -7.52 6.24 -4.66
CA PHE A 178 -8.78 6.88 -4.31
C PHE A 178 -8.79 7.18 -2.81
N ALA A 179 -9.04 8.42 -2.42
CA ALA A 179 -9.06 8.87 -1.03
C ALA A 179 -10.39 9.57 -0.74
N GLU A 180 -10.66 9.89 0.53
CA GLU A 180 -11.91 10.52 0.97
C GLU A 180 -13.14 9.67 0.61
N LEU A 181 -12.99 8.34 0.64
CA LEU A 181 -14.04 7.40 0.28
C LEU A 181 -15.13 7.29 1.36
N ASP A 182 -14.78 7.56 2.63
CA ASP A 182 -15.69 7.52 3.79
C ASP A 182 -16.56 6.23 3.85
N LEU A 183 -15.95 5.08 3.57
CA LEU A 183 -16.63 3.79 3.65
C LEU A 183 -16.60 3.31 5.11
N GLN A 184 -17.75 3.33 5.77
CA GLN A 184 -17.89 3.01 7.20
C GLN A 184 -18.45 1.60 7.39
N ASP A 185 -18.06 0.94 8.49
CA ASP A 185 -18.60 -0.37 8.91
C ASP A 185 -18.57 -1.44 7.79
N ILE A 186 -17.45 -1.54 7.07
CA ILE A 186 -17.28 -2.47 5.95
C ILE A 186 -16.85 -3.84 6.45
N GLU A 187 -17.62 -4.88 6.12
CA GLU A 187 -17.24 -6.29 6.27
C GLU A 187 -16.83 -6.89 4.92
N ASP A 188 -17.60 -6.57 3.87
CA ASP A 188 -17.37 -7.00 2.49
C ASP A 188 -17.27 -5.79 1.57
N LEU A 189 -16.21 -5.74 0.75
CA LEU A 189 -16.03 -4.70 -0.26
C LEU A 189 -15.86 -5.32 -1.64
N THR A 190 -16.79 -4.99 -2.55
CA THR A 190 -16.69 -5.40 -3.95
C THR A 190 -16.02 -4.31 -4.78
N VAL A 191 -15.06 -4.72 -5.61
CA VAL A 191 -14.34 -3.88 -6.57
C VAL A 191 -14.39 -4.52 -7.95
N THR A 192 -14.85 -3.79 -8.95
CA THR A 192 -14.78 -4.20 -10.37
C THR A 192 -13.81 -3.30 -11.13
N LEU A 193 -12.92 -3.90 -11.91
CA LEU A 193 -12.02 -3.20 -12.83
C LEU A 193 -12.72 -3.07 -14.18
N ASP A 194 -13.39 -1.94 -14.39
CA ASP A 194 -14.16 -1.65 -15.60
C ASP A 194 -13.25 -1.05 -16.68
N ARG A 195 -13.25 -1.66 -17.87
CA ARG A 195 -12.37 -1.29 -18.99
C ARG A 195 -13.03 -0.39 -20.03
N GLU A 196 -14.35 -0.14 -19.92
CA GLU A 196 -15.22 0.55 -20.87
C GLU A 196 -15.18 0.08 -22.35
N VAL A 197 -16.30 0.29 -23.04
CA VAL A 197 -16.86 -0.59 -24.09
C VAL A 197 -16.36 -0.32 -25.52
N SER A 198 -15.10 0.08 -25.74
CA SER A 198 -14.66 0.45 -27.12
C SER A 198 -13.46 -0.29 -27.71
N ALA A 199 -12.94 -1.31 -27.03
CA ALA A 199 -12.00 -2.21 -27.68
C ALA A 199 -12.14 -3.65 -27.18
N SER A 200 -12.47 -4.52 -28.12
CA SER A 200 -12.33 -5.95 -28.02
C SER A 200 -10.99 -6.36 -27.40
N MET A 201 -11.02 -7.07 -26.26
CA MET A 201 -9.91 -7.81 -25.65
C MET A 201 -8.68 -6.97 -25.29
N PHE A 202 -8.79 -6.20 -24.21
CA PHE A 202 -7.61 -5.73 -23.49
C PHE A 202 -7.46 -6.45 -22.15
N TRP A 203 -6.22 -6.79 -21.86
CA TRP A 203 -5.77 -7.30 -20.59
C TRP A 203 -5.73 -6.16 -19.56
N VAL A 204 -6.22 -6.43 -18.36
CA VAL A 204 -6.00 -5.58 -17.18
C VAL A 204 -5.23 -6.39 -16.16
N PHE A 205 -4.10 -5.86 -15.69
CA PHE A 205 -3.23 -6.55 -14.74
C PHE A 205 -3.20 -5.77 -13.42
N MET A 206 -3.22 -6.49 -12.31
CA MET A 206 -3.09 -5.94 -10.97
C MET A 206 -2.07 -6.75 -10.18
N SER A 207 -1.15 -6.07 -9.50
CA SER A 207 -0.14 -6.71 -8.65
C SER A 207 -0.50 -6.67 -7.18
N GLU A 208 -1.11 -5.58 -6.72
CA GLU A 208 -1.39 -5.38 -5.30
C GLU A 208 -2.56 -4.40 -5.12
N VAL A 209 -3.27 -4.49 -4.00
CA VAL A 209 -4.18 -3.46 -3.50
C VAL A 209 -3.93 -3.22 -2.01
N THR A 210 -3.97 -1.94 -1.60
CA THR A 210 -3.86 -1.55 -0.18
C THR A 210 -5.05 -0.72 0.25
N PHE A 211 -5.46 -0.89 1.51
CA PHE A 211 -6.57 -0.17 2.15
C PHE A 211 -6.05 0.54 3.40
N ASP A 212 -6.44 1.79 3.62
CA ASP A 212 -6.08 2.55 4.82
C ASP A 212 -7.24 3.43 5.33
N ASP A 213 -7.22 3.74 6.63
CA ASP A 213 -8.28 4.50 7.31
C ASP A 213 -8.20 6.03 7.06
N GLY A 214 -7.30 6.50 6.20
CA GLY A 214 -7.16 7.91 5.79
C GLY A 214 -6.78 8.87 6.91
N ARG A 215 -6.57 8.37 8.13
CA ARG A 215 -6.24 9.21 9.29
C ARG A 215 -4.81 9.69 9.15
N ASN A 216 -4.66 10.94 8.71
CA ASN A 216 -3.41 11.67 8.81
C ASN A 216 -2.91 11.68 10.27
N PRO A 217 -1.59 11.63 10.52
CA PRO A 217 -1.05 11.78 11.86
C PRO A 217 -1.54 13.10 12.45
N ALA A 218 -2.32 13.03 13.54
CA ALA A 218 -2.62 14.23 14.31
C ALA A 218 -1.29 14.89 14.71
N PRO A 219 -1.10 16.22 14.52
CA PRO A 219 0.07 16.91 15.04
C PRO A 219 0.16 16.66 16.54
N VAL A 220 1.15 15.87 16.96
CA VAL A 220 1.38 15.62 18.37
C VAL A 220 1.80 16.96 18.99
N PRO A 221 1.17 17.43 20.08
CA PRO A 221 1.66 18.60 20.80
C PRO A 221 3.14 18.38 21.16
N GLU A 222 4.01 19.27 20.69
CA GLU A 222 5.46 19.25 20.95
C GLU A 222 5.73 18.85 22.42
N PRO A 223 6.35 17.68 22.68
CA PRO A 223 6.40 17.10 24.01
C PRO A 223 7.40 17.87 24.86
N SER A 224 6.95 18.89 25.61
CA SER A 224 7.70 19.55 26.71
C SER A 224 9.14 20.01 26.39
N SER A 225 9.54 20.05 25.12
CA SER A 225 10.87 20.45 24.63
C SER A 225 11.13 21.91 25.00
N LEU A 226 10.10 22.76 24.94
CA LEU A 226 10.12 24.12 25.49
C LEU A 226 10.31 24.16 27.01
N LEU A 227 9.74 23.20 27.73
CA LEU A 227 9.89 23.08 29.19
C LEU A 227 11.30 22.62 29.57
N LEU A 228 11.90 21.73 28.77
CA LEU A 228 13.27 21.23 28.95
C LEU A 228 14.32 22.28 28.57
N VAL A 229 14.07 23.07 27.51
CA VAL A 229 14.86 24.26 27.15
C VAL A 229 14.73 25.33 28.23
N ALA A 230 13.53 25.59 28.76
CA ALA A 230 13.32 26.54 29.85
C ALA A 230 14.03 26.09 31.14
N MET A 231 13.92 24.81 31.51
CA MET A 231 14.63 24.27 32.68
C MET A 231 16.14 24.25 32.48
N GLY A 232 16.63 23.95 31.27
CA GLY A 232 18.05 24.05 30.91
C GLY A 232 18.59 25.47 31.01
N GLY A 233 17.82 26.47 30.56
CA GLY A 233 18.15 27.89 30.68
C GLY A 233 18.22 28.36 32.14
N VAL A 234 17.28 27.91 32.98
CA VAL A 234 17.28 28.21 34.42
C VAL A 234 18.47 27.55 35.12
N ALA A 235 18.77 26.28 34.85
CA ALA A 235 19.91 25.57 35.42
C ALA A 235 21.26 26.21 35.05
N LEU A 236 21.42 26.63 33.79
CA LEU A 236 22.62 27.36 33.32
C LEU A 236 22.76 28.74 33.98
N SER A 237 21.65 29.42 34.24
CA SER A 237 21.64 30.72 34.93
C SER A 237 22.13 30.61 36.37
N PHE A 238 21.72 29.57 37.10
CA PHE A 238 22.21 29.28 38.46
C PHE A 238 23.69 28.88 38.48
N LEU A 239 24.17 28.15 37.47
CA LEU A 239 25.59 27.80 37.33
C LEU A 239 26.48 29.03 37.08
N ARG A 240 25.99 30.02 36.32
CA ARG A 240 26.72 31.27 36.04
C ARG A 240 26.80 32.18 37.27
N TYR A 241 25.73 32.28 38.05
CA TYR A 241 25.71 33.07 39.29
C TYR A 241 26.75 32.60 40.32
N ARG A 242 27.03 31.30 40.35
CA ARG A 242 27.94 30.68 41.33
C ARG A 242 29.44 30.80 40.99
N ARG A 243 29.79 31.25 39.78
CA ARG A 243 31.18 31.51 39.36
C ARG A 243 31.60 32.99 39.46
N GLY A 244 30.67 33.88 39.81
CA GLY A 244 30.90 35.32 39.92
C GLY A 244 31.11 35.85 41.34
N ASN A 245 31.10 34.98 42.36
CA ASN A 245 31.43 35.27 43.76
C ASN A 245 32.54 34.33 44.22
#